data_AF-A0A3A0FH04-F1
#
_entry.id   AF-A0A3A0FH04-F1
#
_cell.length_a   1.000
_cell.length_b   1.000
_cell.length_c   1.000
_cell.angle_alpha   90.00
_cell.angle_beta   90.00
_cell.angle_gamma   90.00
#
_symmetry.space_group_name_H-M   'P 1'
#
loop_
_entity.id
_entity.type
_entity.pdbx_description
1 polymer ?
#
loop_
_entity_poly.entity_id
_entity_poly.type
_entity_poly.pdbx_seq_one_letter_code
_entity_poly.pdbx_strand_id
1 'polypeptide(L)'
;MKIWELHGLRLDGAIRSTPDGDADVAGLVFSEKAYLLAVRDFRPPELVALVEERGAIAVARELVAYYEGLRAAGGSSGRSLVFARGSGPEPTLRRDDEELSPARMRSVSVSIP
;
A
#
# COMPACT_ATOMS: atom_id res chain seq x y z
N MET A 1 -15.59 5.53 8.53
CA MET A 1 -14.89 6.51 7.68
C MET A 1 -13.41 6.23 7.77
N LYS A 2 -12.79 5.94 6.62
CA LYS A 2 -11.36 5.65 6.49
C LYS A 2 -10.58 6.96 6.31
N ILE A 3 -9.29 6.95 6.64
CA ILE A 3 -8.48 8.18 6.63
C ILE A 3 -8.35 8.81 5.23
N TRP A 4 -8.29 7.98 4.17
CA TRP A 4 -8.19 8.47 2.80
C TRP A 4 -9.47 9.16 2.32
N GLU A 5 -10.63 8.83 2.87
CA GLU A 5 -11.89 9.50 2.53
C GLU A 5 -11.85 10.99 2.96
N LEU A 6 -11.20 11.28 4.08
CA LEU A 6 -10.94 12.67 4.51
C LEU A 6 -9.94 13.38 3.58
N HIS A 7 -8.96 12.65 3.05
CA HIS A 7 -8.00 13.21 2.10
C HIS A 7 -8.63 13.45 0.73
N GLY A 8 -9.47 12.54 0.26
CA GLY A 8 -10.23 12.66 -0.99
C GLY A 8 -11.15 13.88 -1.01
N LEU A 9 -11.80 14.20 0.12
CA LEU A 9 -12.61 15.42 0.27
C LEU A 9 -11.81 16.72 0.07
N ARG A 10 -10.49 16.71 0.33
CA ARG A 10 -9.62 17.88 0.17
C ARG A 10 -8.92 17.94 -1.19
N LEU A 11 -9.03 16.87 -1.97
CA LEU A 11 -8.33 16.66 -3.24
C LEU A 11 -9.32 16.38 -4.37
N ASP A 12 -10.53 16.95 -4.28
CA ASP A 12 -11.57 16.89 -5.31
C ASP A 12 -11.84 15.47 -5.87
N GLY A 13 -11.74 14.46 -5.00
CA GLY A 13 -11.98 13.06 -5.37
C GLY A 13 -10.82 12.37 -6.10
N ALA A 14 -9.61 12.92 -6.08
CA ALA A 14 -8.40 12.26 -6.60
C ALA A 14 -8.00 10.99 -5.80
N ILE A 15 -8.52 10.86 -4.57
CA ILE A 15 -8.39 9.66 -3.74
C ILE A 15 -9.79 9.12 -3.45
N ARG A 16 -10.03 7.85 -3.77
CA ARG A 16 -11.34 7.20 -3.69
C ARG A 16 -11.25 5.86 -2.96
N SER A 17 -12.39 5.36 -2.51
CA SER A 17 -12.50 3.98 -2.04
C SER A 17 -12.83 3.06 -3.23
N THR A 18 -12.10 1.95 -3.38
CA THR A 18 -12.48 0.89 -4.32
C THR A 18 -13.67 0.08 -3.78
N PRO A 19 -14.36 -0.72 -4.62
CA PRO A 19 -15.40 -1.64 -4.16
C PRO A 19 -14.92 -2.63 -3.08
N ASP A 20 -13.63 -2.98 -3.11
CA ASP A 20 -13.00 -3.91 -2.16
C ASP A 20 -12.60 -3.23 -0.83
N GLY A 21 -12.82 -1.91 -0.71
CA GLY A 21 -12.52 -1.15 0.50
C GLY A 21 -11.07 -0.69 0.62
N ASP A 22 -10.34 -0.69 -0.49
CA ASP A 22 -8.96 -0.18 -0.60
C ASP A 22 -8.96 1.30 -1.07
N ALA A 23 -7.82 1.97 -0.94
CA ALA A 23 -7.64 3.35 -1.38
C ALA A 23 -7.13 3.39 -2.83
N ASP A 24 -7.90 3.96 -3.74
CA ASP A 24 -7.48 4.28 -5.11
C ASP A 24 -6.96 5.72 -5.14
N VAL A 25 -5.67 5.87 -5.47
CA VAL A 25 -4.99 7.15 -5.65
C VAL A 25 -4.66 7.27 -7.15
N ALA A 26 -5.54 7.92 -7.90
CA ALA A 26 -5.37 8.15 -9.34
C ALA A 26 -4.97 6.89 -10.16
N GLY A 27 -5.53 5.73 -9.80
CA GLY A 27 -5.26 4.44 -10.46
C GLY A 27 -4.17 3.60 -9.79
N LEU A 28 -3.57 4.06 -8.69
CA LEU A 28 -2.69 3.27 -7.82
C LEU A 28 -3.46 2.85 -6.56
N VAL A 29 -3.67 1.55 -6.39
CA VAL A 29 -4.48 1.03 -5.29
C VAL A 29 -3.61 0.65 -4.10
N PHE A 30 -4.07 0.96 -2.89
CA PHE A 30 -3.40 0.65 -1.63
C PHE A 30 -4.36 -0.05 -0.67
N SER A 31 -3.88 -1.11 -0.03
CA SER A 31 -4.49 -1.55 1.22
C SER A 31 -4.46 -0.43 2.27
N GLU A 32 -5.32 -0.50 3.28
CA GLU A 32 -5.31 0.49 4.37
C GLU A 32 -3.93 0.66 5.03
N LYS A 33 -3.24 -0.45 5.28
CA LYS A 33 -1.91 -0.43 5.91
C LYS A 33 -0.85 0.11 4.96
N ALA A 34 -0.95 -0.19 3.66
CA ALA A 34 -0.04 0.35 2.66
C ALA A 34 -0.24 1.87 2.48
N TYR A 35 -1.50 2.32 2.45
CA TYR A 35 -1.84 3.73 2.37
C TYR A 35 -1.28 4.51 3.57
N LEU A 36 -1.51 4.02 4.79
CA LEU A 36 -1.00 4.63 6.02
C LEU A 36 0.53 4.72 6.03
N LEU A 37 1.21 3.71 5.49
CA LEU A 37 2.66 3.73 5.36
C LEU A 37 3.10 4.78 4.33
N ALA A 38 2.50 4.78 3.14
CA ALA A 38 2.78 5.75 2.09
C ALA A 38 2.59 7.19 2.58
N VAL A 39 1.45 7.49 3.23
CA VAL A 39 1.15 8.88 3.66
C VAL A 39 1.96 9.37 4.86
N ARG A 40 2.69 8.47 5.53
CA ARG A 40 3.66 8.85 6.56
C ARG A 40 4.85 9.56 5.93
N ASP A 41 5.30 9.09 4.78
CA ASP A 41 6.53 9.52 4.13
C ASP A 41 6.26 10.46 2.94
N PHE A 42 5.07 10.42 2.35
CA PHE A 42 4.63 11.26 1.22
C PHE A 42 3.27 11.90 1.53
N ARG A 43 3.13 13.22 1.44
CA ARG A 43 1.82 13.83 1.73
C ARG A 43 0.79 13.39 0.68
N PRO A 44 -0.51 13.29 1.01
CA PRO A 44 -1.53 12.86 0.05
C PRO A 44 -1.54 13.62 -1.30
N PRO A 45 -1.39 14.96 -1.34
CA PRO A 45 -1.31 15.69 -2.62
C PRO A 45 -0.05 15.35 -3.43
N GLU A 46 1.08 15.09 -2.75
CA GLU A 46 2.34 14.70 -3.41
C GLU A 46 2.21 13.31 -4.03
N LEU A 47 1.54 12.38 -3.32
CA LEU A 47 1.28 11.03 -3.82
C LEU A 47 0.40 11.05 -5.08
N VAL A 48 -0.66 11.87 -5.08
CA VAL A 48 -1.51 12.08 -6.27
C VAL A 48 -0.70 12.65 -7.43
N ALA A 49 0.05 13.73 -7.19
CA ALA A 49 0.86 14.38 -8.22
C ALA A 49 1.90 13.43 -8.83
N LEU A 50 2.56 12.60 -8.01
CA LEU A 50 3.51 11.60 -8.50
C LEU A 50 2.83 10.58 -9.43
N VAL A 51 1.63 10.11 -9.07
CA VAL A 51 0.89 9.12 -9.87
C VAL A 51 0.40 9.74 -11.18
N GLU A 52 -0.08 10.98 -11.16
CA GLU A 52 -0.52 11.69 -12.36
C GLU A 52 0.64 12.00 -13.31
N GLU A 53 1.81 12.39 -12.79
CA GLU A 53 2.99 12.73 -13.59
C GLU A 53 3.64 11.50 -14.22
N ARG A 54 3.79 10.41 -13.45
CA ARG A 54 4.64 9.26 -13.83
C ARG A 54 3.84 8.01 -14.18
N GLY A 55 2.55 7.99 -13.87
CA GLY A 55 1.69 6.84 -13.99
C GLY A 55 1.78 5.88 -12.81
N ALA A 56 0.65 5.25 -12.50
CA ALA A 56 0.47 4.39 -11.33
C ALA A 56 1.51 3.25 -11.24
N ILE A 57 1.84 2.60 -12.35
CA ILE A 57 2.78 1.46 -12.35
C ILE A 57 4.22 1.88 -12.05
N ALA A 58 4.65 3.05 -12.54
CA ALA A 58 5.99 3.56 -12.30
C ALA A 58 6.15 3.94 -10.83
N VAL A 59 5.19 4.69 -10.29
CA VAL A 59 5.15 5.06 -8.88
C VAL A 59 5.08 3.83 -7.99
N ALA A 60 4.29 2.82 -8.35
CA ALA A 60 4.22 1.59 -7.59
C ALA A 60 5.59 0.91 -7.44
N ARG A 61 6.35 0.82 -8.54
CA ARG A 61 7.72 0.25 -8.53
C ARG A 61 8.69 1.10 -7.72
N GLU A 62 8.62 2.42 -7.85
CA GLU A 62 9.46 3.35 -7.10
C GLU A 62 9.19 3.28 -5.59
N LEU A 63 7.92 3.19 -5.18
CA LEU A 63 7.55 3.04 -3.77
C LEU A 63 8.06 1.72 -3.20
N VAL A 64 7.89 0.60 -3.91
CA VAL A 64 8.44 -0.70 -3.48
C VAL A 64 9.95 -0.60 -3.28
N ALA A 65 10.69 -0.07 -4.28
CA ALA A 65 12.14 0.10 -4.20
C ALA A 65 12.56 1.04 -3.06
N TYR A 66 11.83 2.13 -2.84
CA TYR A 66 12.08 3.08 -1.74
C TYR A 66 12.02 2.39 -0.37
N TYR A 67 10.95 1.64 -0.11
CA TYR A 67 10.79 0.95 1.18
C TYR A 67 11.74 -0.24 1.35
N GLU A 68 12.14 -0.91 0.27
CA GLU A 68 13.22 -1.90 0.28
C GLU A 68 14.57 -1.25 0.66
N GLY A 69 14.88 -0.08 0.09
CA GLY A 69 16.07 0.69 0.43
C GLY A 69 16.11 1.12 1.90
N LEU A 70 14.99 1.62 2.44
CA LEU A 70 14.88 1.95 3.86
C LEU A 70 15.07 0.73 4.77
N ARG A 71 14.52 -0.42 4.38
CA ARG A 71 14.70 -1.68 5.11
C ARG A 71 16.17 -2.11 5.12
N ALA A 72 16.85 -2.05 3.97
CA ALA A 72 18.26 -2.39 3.86
C ALA A 72 19.17 -1.48 4.69
N ALA A 73 18.81 -0.19 4.80
CA ALA A 73 19.52 0.80 5.62
C ALA A 73 19.21 0.72 7.14
N GLY A 74 18.36 -0.22 7.58
CA GLY A 74 17.93 -0.33 8.98
C GLY A 74 16.96 0.78 9.43
N GLY A 75 16.45 1.58 8.49
CA GLY A 75 15.66 2.81 8.75
C GLY A 75 14.15 2.63 8.85
N SER A 76 13.63 1.40 8.72
CA SER A 76 12.20 1.12 8.89
C SER A 76 12.03 -0.11 9.77
N SER A 77 11.12 -0.01 10.73
CA SER A 77 10.75 -1.03 11.74
C SER A 77 10.14 -2.32 11.15
N GLY A 78 10.73 -2.88 10.09
CA GLY A 78 10.31 -4.13 9.46
C GLY A 78 9.04 -4.02 8.62
N ARG A 79 8.78 -2.85 8.01
CA ARG A 79 7.59 -2.63 7.17
C ARG A 79 8.03 -2.24 5.76
N SER A 80 7.65 -3.06 4.77
CA SER A 80 7.88 -2.81 3.34
C SER A 80 6.58 -2.88 2.54
N LEU A 81 6.60 -2.34 1.32
CA LEU A 81 5.50 -2.49 0.37
C LEU A 81 5.81 -3.60 -0.63
N VAL A 82 4.77 -4.29 -1.07
CA VAL A 82 4.83 -5.34 -2.08
C VAL A 82 3.65 -5.19 -3.04
N PHE A 83 3.81 -5.68 -4.27
CA PHE A 83 2.68 -5.85 -5.19
C PHE A 83 1.77 -6.97 -4.69
N ALA A 84 0.47 -6.71 -4.65
CA ALA A 84 -0.53 -7.74 -4.35
C ALA A 84 -0.49 -8.85 -5.40
N ARG A 85 -0.62 -10.11 -4.99
CA ARG A 85 -0.80 -11.23 -5.94
C ARG A 85 -2.28 -11.38 -6.30
N GLY A 86 -2.66 -10.99 -7.52
CA GLY A 86 -4.05 -11.13 -7.98
C GLY A 86 -4.55 -9.90 -8.74
N SER A 87 -5.60 -10.10 -9.54
CA SER A 87 -5.84 -9.36 -10.78
C SER A 87 -6.86 -8.23 -10.64
N GLY A 88 -6.37 -7.00 -10.59
CA GLY A 88 -7.05 -5.81 -11.11
C GLY A 88 -6.20 -5.21 -12.24
N PRO A 89 -6.78 -4.40 -13.15
CA PRO A 89 -5.99 -3.66 -14.14
C PRO A 89 -5.07 -2.62 -13.48
N GLU A 90 -5.43 -2.15 -12.30
CA GLU A 90 -4.64 -1.22 -11.51
C GLU A 90 -3.52 -1.94 -10.73
N PRO A 91 -2.32 -1.34 -10.64
CA PRO A 91 -1.30 -1.81 -9.70
C PRO A 91 -1.79 -1.65 -8.26
N THR A 92 -1.76 -2.74 -7.50
CA THR A 92 -2.17 -2.75 -6.08
C THR A 92 -0.97 -3.00 -5.18
N LEU A 93 -0.78 -2.12 -4.20
CA LEU A 93 0.25 -2.22 -3.17
C LEU A 93 -0.35 -2.65 -1.83
N ARG A 94 0.34 -3.59 -1.18
CA ARG A 94 0.07 -4.02 0.20
C ARG A 94 1.32 -3.89 1.04
N ARG A 95 1.16 -3.89 2.35
CA ARG A 95 2.28 -4.06 3.28
C ARG A 95 2.67 -5.54 3.32
N ASP A 96 3.95 -5.82 3.52
CA ASP A 96 4.51 -7.17 3.45
C ASP A 96 3.85 -8.17 4.41
N ASP A 97 3.42 -7.75 5.60
CA ASP A 97 2.69 -8.61 6.55
C ASP A 97 1.26 -9.00 6.10
N GLU A 98 0.70 -8.32 5.10
CA GLU A 98 -0.65 -8.59 4.59
C GLU A 98 -0.65 -9.71 3.54
N GLU A 99 0.38 -9.77 2.69
CA GLU A 99 0.52 -10.84 1.68
C GLU A 99 0.97 -12.18 2.31
N LEU A 100 1.61 -12.15 3.48
CA LEU A 100 2.09 -13.34 4.17
C LEU A 100 0.97 -14.16 4.87
N SER A 101 -0.31 -13.80 4.74
CA SER A 101 -1.42 -14.52 5.39
C SER A 101 -2.60 -14.76 4.45
N PRO A 102 -2.83 -16.05 4.09
CA PRO A 102 -3.85 -16.81 4.85
C PRO A 102 -3.35 -18.12 5.49
N ALA A 103 -2.07 -18.49 5.35
CA ALA A 103 -1.59 -19.83 5.75
C ALA A 103 -0.93 -19.91 7.15
N ARG A 104 -0.57 -18.79 7.78
CA ARG A 104 0.18 -18.82 9.06
C ARG A 104 -0.68 -19.03 10.32
N MET A 105 -1.99 -19.20 10.17
CA MET A 105 -2.92 -19.56 11.27
C MET A 105 -3.30 -21.06 11.33
N ARG A 106 -2.84 -21.91 10.40
CA ARG A 106 -3.22 -23.34 10.38
C ARG A 106 -2.12 -24.34 10.74
N SER A 107 -0.94 -23.88 11.12
CA SER A 107 0.18 -24.77 11.44
C SER A 107 0.96 -24.29 12.66
N VAL A 108 0.25 -24.18 13.78
CA VAL A 108 0.86 -24.40 15.10
C VAL A 108 0.05 -25.49 15.80
N SER A 109 0.03 -26.69 15.22
CA SER A 109 -0.23 -27.89 16.00
C SER A 109 1.04 -28.14 16.82
N VAL A 110 1.04 -27.62 18.04
CA VAL A 110 2.01 -27.99 19.06
C VAL A 110 1.90 -29.51 19.26
N SER A 111 2.91 -30.26 18.82
CA SER A 111 3.14 -31.60 19.36
C SER A 111 3.79 -31.41 20.72
N ILE A 112 3.04 -31.67 21.79
CA ILE A 112 3.60 -31.88 23.12
C ILE A 112 3.91 -33.38 23.25
N PRO A 113 5.09 -33.76 23.76
CA PRO A 113 5.53 -35.16 23.88
C PRO A 113 4.60 -36.05 24.71
#